data_AF-A0A0D2GSQ5-F1
#
_entry.id   AF-A0A0D2GSQ5-F1
#
_cell.length_a   1.000
_cell.length_b   1.000
_cell.length_c   1.000
_cell.angle_alpha   90.00
_cell.angle_beta   90.00
_cell.angle_gamma   90.00
#
_symmetry.space_group_name_H-M   'P 1'
#
loop_
_entity.id
_entity.type
_entity.pdbx_description
1 polymer ?
#
loop_
_entity_poly.entity_id
_entity_poly.type
_entity_poly.pdbx_seq_one_letter_code
_entity_poly.pdbx_strand_id
1 'polypeptide(L)'
;MEIHPGAQPHMDFRQGFPKEVFEYWVALLPQSVTSHKVHLHAGSELDIPPPSGMKVYPKDPPSQAVTSNPIDMAQLGGTVRGPQGWIVHARSGDKASDANLRSLLSIEKIKELLAEEYKEGKRIVSGSPETWAKRC
;
A
#
# COMPACT_ATOMS: atom_id res chain seq x y z
N MET A 1 11.74 -6.36 -23.04
CA MET A 1 12.07 -5.61 -21.81
C MET A 1 10.76 -5.05 -21.28
N GLU A 2 10.14 -5.77 -20.35
CA GLU A 2 8.82 -5.43 -19.79
C GLU A 2 9.03 -4.41 -18.65
N ILE A 3 8.56 -3.18 -18.85
CA ILE A 3 8.66 -2.10 -17.88
C ILE A 3 7.47 -2.23 -16.93
N HIS A 4 7.77 -2.52 -15.67
CA HIS A 4 6.77 -2.59 -14.61
C HIS A 4 6.25 -1.18 -14.32
N PRO A 5 4.95 -1.00 -14.03
CA PRO A 5 4.46 0.28 -13.53
C PRO A 5 5.24 0.66 -12.26
N GLY A 6 6.00 1.76 -12.32
CA GLY A 6 6.82 2.25 -11.20
C GLY A 6 8.30 1.93 -11.25
N ALA A 7 8.75 1.04 -12.13
CA ALA A 7 10.18 0.84 -12.37
C ALA A 7 10.69 1.92 -13.33
N GLN A 8 11.57 2.81 -12.86
CA GLN A 8 12.35 3.68 -13.74
C GLN A 8 13.69 2.99 -14.05
N PRO A 9 13.81 2.22 -15.15
CA PRO A 9 15.11 1.67 -15.54
C PRO A 9 16.03 2.85 -15.85
N HIS A 10 17.07 3.00 -15.03
CA HIS A 10 18.09 4.00 -15.26
C HIS A 10 19.00 3.50 -16.38
N MET A 11 18.93 4.12 -17.57
CA MET A 11 19.71 3.71 -18.74
C MET A 11 21.18 4.16 -18.71
N ASP A 12 21.71 4.51 -17.53
CA ASP A 12 23.09 4.96 -17.37
C ASP A 12 23.94 3.90 -16.67
N PHE A 13 24.82 3.24 -17.43
CA PHE A 13 25.72 2.20 -16.92
C PHE A 13 26.65 2.67 -15.80
N ARG A 14 26.92 3.97 -15.68
CA ARG A 14 27.69 4.52 -14.54
C ARG A 14 26.95 4.40 -13.21
N GLN A 15 25.64 4.17 -13.25
CA GLN A 15 24.81 3.91 -12.08
C GLN A 15 24.62 2.42 -11.79
N GLY A 16 25.36 1.53 -12.48
CA GLY A 16 25.36 0.09 -12.26
C GLY A 16 26.13 -0.37 -11.01
N PHE A 17 26.69 0.55 -10.23
CA PHE A 17 27.22 0.21 -8.91
C PHE A 17 26.08 -0.26 -8.00
N PRO A 18 26.28 -1.33 -7.21
CA PRO A 18 25.27 -1.78 -6.25
C PRO A 18 24.97 -0.63 -5.31
N LYS A 19 23.73 -0.17 -5.36
CA LYS A 19 23.19 0.79 -4.41
C LYS A 19 22.58 0.00 -3.26
N GLU A 20 22.59 0.58 -2.07
CA GLU A 20 21.84 0.03 -0.95
C GLU A 20 20.39 -0.18 -1.38
N VAL A 21 19.92 -1.42 -1.26
CA VAL A 21 18.53 -1.76 -1.49
C VAL A 21 17.81 -1.51 -0.18
N PHE A 22 16.99 -0.46 -0.14
CA PHE A 22 16.10 -0.23 0.99
C PHE A 22 14.82 -1.03 0.74
N GLU A 23 14.60 -2.05 1.55
CA GLU A 23 13.34 -2.75 1.56
C GLU A 23 12.29 -1.87 2.26
N TYR A 24 11.17 -1.65 1.58
CA TYR A 24 10.05 -0.94 2.16
C TYR A 24 9.25 -1.89 3.06
N TRP A 25 9.50 -1.83 4.37
CA TRP A 25 8.82 -2.64 5.37
C TRP A 25 7.65 -1.87 5.99
N VAL A 26 6.42 -2.19 5.55
CA VAL A 26 5.21 -1.63 6.15
C VAL A 26 4.86 -2.41 7.41
N ALA A 27 5.19 -1.86 8.58
CA ALA A 27 4.75 -2.41 9.85
C ALA A 27 4.38 -1.32 10.86
N LEU A 28 3.50 -1.69 11.78
CA LEU A 28 3.17 -0.89 12.94
C LEU A 28 4.28 -1.04 13.98
N LEU A 29 5.01 0.04 14.25
CA LEU A 29 5.99 0.11 15.33
C LEU A 29 5.40 0.89 16.52
N PRO A 30 5.43 0.35 17.74
CA PRO A 30 5.03 1.11 18.92
C PRO A 30 5.94 2.32 19.10
N GLN A 31 5.36 3.50 19.28
CA GLN A 31 6.11 4.75 19.48
C GLN A 31 7.04 4.71 20.71
N SER A 32 6.74 3.88 21.70
CA SER A 32 7.59 3.66 22.87
C SER A 32 8.94 3.01 22.56
N VAL A 33 9.09 2.38 21.38
CA VAL A 33 10.35 1.76 20.94
C VAL A 33 11.30 2.80 20.34
N THR A 34 10.79 3.94 19.88
CA THR A 34 11.58 4.99 19.24
C THR A 34 11.85 6.13 20.21
N SER A 35 13.14 6.41 20.47
CA SER A 35 13.56 7.59 21.23
C SER A 35 13.43 8.84 20.35
N HIS A 36 12.45 9.69 20.63
CA HIS A 36 12.30 10.99 19.95
C HIS A 36 12.97 12.09 20.76
N LYS A 37 13.88 12.84 20.13
CA LYS A 37 14.58 13.97 20.74
C LYS A 37 14.58 15.18 19.83
N VAL A 38 14.52 16.37 20.42
CA VAL A 38 14.74 17.64 19.72
C VAL A 38 16.12 18.16 20.09
N HIS A 39 16.96 18.39 19.08
CA HIS A 39 18.24 19.08 19.27
C HIS A 39 18.02 20.57 19.02
N LEU A 40 18.27 21.39 20.05
CA LEU A 40 18.16 22.84 19.96
C LEU A 40 19.47 23.45 19.48
N HIS A 41 19.39 24.62 18.85
CA HIS A 41 20.56 25.33 18.33
C HIS A 41 21.59 25.67 19.42
N ALA A 42 21.15 25.83 20.67
CA ALA A 42 22.00 26.06 21.84
C ALA A 42 22.75 24.80 22.33
N GLY A 43 22.64 23.67 21.62
CA GLY A 43 23.31 22.41 21.96
C GLY A 43 22.59 21.57 23.04
N SER A 44 21.43 22.02 23.52
CA SER A 44 20.60 21.25 24.45
C SER A 44 19.68 20.27 23.71
N GLU A 45 19.37 19.16 24.38
CA GLU A 45 18.43 18.14 23.90
C GLU A 45 17.17 18.12 24.77
N LEU A 46 16.02 17.91 24.12
CA LEU A 46 14.75 17.70 24.80
C LEU A 46 14.16 16.36 24.37
N ASP A 47 13.85 15.48 25.31
CA ASP A 47 13.16 14.22 25.05
C ASP A 47 11.66 14.49 24.79
N ILE A 48 11.12 13.87 23.73
CA ILE A 48 9.69 13.88 23.42
C ILE A 48 9.11 12.52 23.84
N PRO A 49 8.27 12.46 24.88
CA PRO A 49 7.63 11.22 25.26
C PRO A 49 6.58 10.79 24.21
N PRO A 50 6.28 9.49 24.11
CA PRO A 50 5.17 9.00 23.30
C PRO A 50 3.84 9.69 23.69
N PRO A 51 2.93 9.96 22.73
CA PRO A 51 1.61 10.52 23.03
C PRO A 51 0.84 9.66 24.04
N SER A 52 0.09 10.29 24.96
CA SER A 52 -0.69 9.57 25.97
C SER A 52 -1.90 8.81 25.40
N GLY A 53 -2.45 9.27 24.28
CA GLY A 53 -3.62 8.69 23.61
C GLY A 53 -3.30 7.73 22.47
N MET A 54 -2.38 6.78 22.68
CA MET A 54 -2.04 5.80 21.64
C MET A 54 -3.11 4.72 21.48
N LYS A 55 -3.42 4.37 20.23
CA LYS A 55 -4.28 3.25 19.87
C LYS A 55 -3.43 2.12 19.32
N VAL A 56 -3.61 0.92 19.86
CA VAL A 56 -3.05 -0.30 19.29
C VAL A 56 -3.95 -0.72 18.12
N TYR A 57 -3.34 -0.87 16.95
CA TYR A 57 -4.02 -1.39 15.76
C TYR A 57 -3.74 -2.89 15.63
N PRO A 58 -4.74 -3.70 15.23
CA PRO A 58 -4.52 -5.10 14.93
C PRO A 58 -3.55 -5.24 13.75
N LYS A 59 -2.77 -6.33 13.76
CA LYS A 59 -1.80 -6.66 12.70
C LYS A 59 -2.46 -6.76 11.33
N ASP A 60 -3.63 -7.38 11.28
CA ASP A 60 -4.40 -7.52 10.05
C ASP A 60 -5.48 -6.42 9.99
N PRO A 61 -5.58 -5.68 8.88
CA PRO A 61 -6.64 -4.70 8.71
C PRO A 61 -8.01 -5.42 8.73
N PRO A 62 -9.04 -4.79 9.33
CA PRO A 62 -10.36 -5.40 9.41
C PRO A 62 -10.93 -5.57 8.01
N SER A 63 -11.26 -6.81 7.66
CA SER A 63 -11.94 -7.16 6.42
C SER A 63 -13.45 -7.18 6.62
N GLN A 64 -14.19 -7.01 5.53
CA GLN A 64 -15.65 -7.01 5.55
C GLN A 64 -16.19 -8.07 4.58
N ALA A 65 -17.05 -8.95 5.07
CA ALA A 65 -17.63 -10.03 4.27
C ALA A 65 -18.48 -9.47 3.10
N VAL A 66 -19.48 -8.67 3.45
CA VAL A 66 -20.41 -7.99 2.54
C VAL A 66 -20.06 -6.50 2.49
N THR A 67 -20.39 -5.76 1.43
CA THR A 67 -20.15 -4.30 1.35
C THR A 67 -21.02 -3.51 2.34
N SER A 68 -20.44 -2.58 3.12
CA SER A 68 -21.22 -1.66 3.97
C SER A 68 -21.47 -0.36 3.22
N ASN A 69 -22.67 0.18 3.36
CA ASN A 69 -23.09 1.43 2.69
C ASN A 69 -22.71 1.40 1.20
N PRO A 70 -23.23 0.42 0.43
CA PRO A 70 -22.91 0.31 -0.99
C PRO A 70 -23.32 1.61 -1.69
N ILE A 71 -22.40 2.15 -2.47
CA ILE A 71 -22.71 3.29 -3.34
C ILE A 71 -23.47 2.73 -4.54
N ASP A 72 -24.61 3.33 -4.86
CA ASP A 72 -25.31 3.03 -6.10
C ASP A 72 -24.44 3.47 -7.28
N MET A 73 -24.00 2.50 -8.08
CA MET A 73 -23.16 2.73 -9.25
C MET A 73 -23.82 3.66 -10.27
N ALA A 74 -25.16 3.71 -10.32
CA ALA A 74 -25.89 4.63 -11.18
C ALA A 74 -25.68 6.11 -10.79
N GLN A 75 -25.34 6.39 -9.53
CA GLN A 75 -25.06 7.74 -9.04
C GLN A 75 -23.64 8.24 -9.41
N LEU A 76 -22.71 7.34 -9.74
CA LEU A 76 -21.33 7.70 -10.06
C LEU A 76 -21.15 8.32 -11.45
N GLY A 77 -22.22 8.38 -12.25
CA GLY A 77 -22.19 8.89 -13.62
C GLY A 77 -21.50 7.94 -14.60
N GLY A 78 -21.42 8.35 -15.86
CA GLY A 78 -20.75 7.58 -16.90
C GLY A 78 -19.22 7.57 -16.74
N THR A 79 -18.59 6.46 -17.11
CA THR A 79 -17.13 6.39 -17.20
C THR A 79 -16.66 6.98 -18.53
N VAL A 80 -15.63 7.83 -18.48
CA VAL A 80 -15.02 8.45 -19.67
C VAL A 80 -13.56 8.03 -19.73
N ARG A 81 -13.08 7.63 -20.92
CA ARG A 81 -11.65 7.36 -21.09
C ARG A 81 -10.87 8.67 -21.10
N GLY A 82 -9.77 8.69 -20.38
CA GLY A 82 -8.94 9.87 -20.22
C GLY A 82 -7.46 9.52 -20.05
N PRO A 83 -6.54 10.46 -20.35
CA PRO A 83 -5.12 10.25 -20.10
C PRO A 83 -4.86 10.09 -18.59
N GLN A 84 -3.87 9.27 -18.22
CA GLN A 84 -3.45 9.13 -16.83
C GLN A 84 -2.97 10.48 -16.31
N GLY A 85 -3.48 10.92 -15.16
CA GLY A 85 -3.14 12.22 -14.59
C GLY A 85 -4.15 13.35 -14.89
N TRP A 86 -5.21 13.07 -15.65
CA TRP A 86 -6.16 14.11 -16.09
C TRP A 86 -6.98 14.75 -14.97
N ILE A 87 -7.45 13.97 -13.99
CA ILE A 87 -8.32 14.46 -12.90
C ILE A 87 -7.50 14.76 -11.64
N VAL A 88 -6.68 13.80 -11.23
CA VAL A 88 -5.68 13.95 -10.18
C VAL A 88 -4.33 13.74 -10.84
N HIS A 89 -3.30 14.49 -10.45
CA HIS A 89 -1.91 14.29 -10.85
C HIS A 89 -1.45 12.88 -10.44
N ALA A 90 -1.91 11.88 -11.16
CA ALA A 90 -1.91 10.47 -10.77
C ALA A 90 -0.47 9.99 -10.72
N ARG A 91 0.13 10.09 -9.55
CA ARG A 91 1.35 9.38 -9.23
C ARG A 91 0.95 7.96 -8.90
N SER A 92 1.64 6.99 -9.48
CA SER A 92 1.62 5.60 -9.02
C SER A 92 2.29 5.55 -7.64
N GLY A 93 1.62 6.10 -6.61
CA GLY A 93 1.99 5.80 -5.24
C GLY A 93 1.54 4.38 -4.97
N ASP A 94 2.43 3.56 -4.39
CA ASP A 94 2.06 2.25 -3.89
C ASP A 94 0.94 2.44 -2.85
N LYS A 95 -0.27 2.11 -3.23
CA LYS A 95 -1.33 1.85 -2.27
C LYS A 95 -1.22 0.37 -2.00
N ALA A 96 -0.45 0.03 -0.96
CA ALA A 96 -0.40 -1.31 -0.41
C ALA A 96 -1.82 -1.79 -0.03
N SER A 97 -1.94 -2.87 0.74
CA SER A 97 -3.21 -3.46 1.18
C SER A 97 -4.25 -2.51 1.83
N ASP A 98 -3.94 -1.23 2.03
CA ASP A 98 -4.73 -0.21 2.71
C ASP A 98 -5.59 0.66 1.76
N ALA A 99 -5.88 0.21 0.55
CA ALA A 99 -6.84 0.87 -0.32
C ALA A 99 -8.24 0.88 0.33
N ASN A 100 -8.63 2.04 0.88
CA ASN A 100 -9.88 2.19 1.63
C ASN A 100 -11.09 2.32 0.68
N LEU A 101 -11.47 1.22 0.02
CA LEU A 101 -12.59 1.11 -0.93
C LEU A 101 -13.79 0.35 -0.32
N ARG A 102 -14.09 0.59 0.96
CA ARG A 102 -15.06 -0.18 1.76
C ARG A 102 -16.48 -0.20 1.19
N SER A 103 -16.88 0.85 0.46
CA SER A 103 -18.20 0.96 -0.16
C SER A 103 -18.31 0.30 -1.54
N LEU A 104 -17.21 -0.27 -2.05
CA LEU A 104 -17.11 -0.88 -3.38
C LEU A 104 -16.57 -2.31 -3.36
N LEU A 105 -15.57 -2.61 -2.51
CA LEU A 105 -14.83 -3.87 -2.51
C LEU A 105 -14.95 -4.59 -1.16
N SER A 106 -15.89 -5.54 -1.08
CA SER A 106 -15.99 -6.53 0.00
C SER A 106 -15.24 -7.81 -0.34
N ILE A 107 -15.10 -8.73 0.62
CA ILE A 107 -14.55 -10.07 0.37
C ILE A 107 -15.37 -10.79 -0.71
N GLU A 108 -16.70 -10.74 -0.64
CA GLU A 108 -17.57 -11.34 -1.66
C GLU A 108 -17.32 -10.76 -3.05
N LYS A 109 -17.20 -9.43 -3.15
CA LYS A 109 -16.93 -8.80 -4.44
C LYS A 109 -15.55 -9.16 -4.98
N ILE A 110 -14.55 -9.25 -4.10
CA ILE A 110 -13.21 -9.70 -4.49
C ILE A 110 -13.23 -11.16 -4.95
N LYS A 111 -13.97 -12.04 -4.27
CA LYS A 111 -14.17 -13.44 -4.70
C LYS A 111 -14.82 -13.51 -6.08
N GLU A 112 -15.85 -12.70 -6.32
CA GLU A 112 -16.51 -12.58 -7.63
C GLU A 112 -15.51 -12.13 -8.72
N LEU A 113 -14.72 -11.09 -8.44
CA LEU A 113 -13.75 -10.54 -9.39
C LEU A 113 -12.57 -11.49 -9.68
N LEU A 114 -12.14 -12.27 -8.69
CA LEU A 114 -11.08 -13.27 -8.86
C LEU A 114 -11.57 -14.50 -9.63
N ALA A 115 -12.87 -14.78 -9.65
CA ALA A 115 -13.47 -15.91 -10.36
C ALA A 115 -12.70 -17.23 -10.09
N GLU A 116 -12.20 -17.89 -11.13
CA GLU A 116 -11.46 -19.16 -11.05
C GLU A 116 -10.10 -19.05 -10.35
N GLU A 117 -9.55 -17.85 -10.21
CA GLU A 117 -8.29 -17.62 -9.50
C GLU A 117 -8.46 -17.72 -7.98
N TYR A 118 -9.70 -17.58 -7.48
CA TYR A 118 -9.98 -17.73 -6.06
C TYR A 118 -9.85 -19.20 -5.64
N LYS A 119 -8.97 -19.46 -4.67
CA LYS A 119 -8.76 -20.78 -4.07
C LYS A 119 -9.12 -20.74 -2.60
N GLU A 120 -10.13 -21.51 -2.22
CA GLU A 120 -10.58 -21.59 -0.83
C GLU A 120 -9.45 -22.05 0.10
N GLY A 121 -9.38 -21.46 1.29
CA GLY A 121 -8.31 -21.72 2.27
C GLY A 121 -6.96 -21.07 1.97
N LYS A 122 -6.75 -20.47 0.78
CA LYS A 122 -5.53 -19.70 0.48
C LYS A 122 -5.76 -18.22 0.79
N ARG A 123 -4.84 -17.63 1.57
CA ARG A 123 -4.83 -16.19 1.81
C ARG A 123 -4.59 -15.48 0.48
N ILE A 124 -5.47 -14.55 0.13
CA ILE A 124 -5.24 -13.63 -0.99
C ILE A 124 -4.13 -12.69 -0.53
N VAL A 125 -2.92 -12.91 -1.02
CA VAL A 125 -1.74 -12.09 -0.75
C VAL A 125 -1.39 -11.33 -2.02
N SER A 126 -1.09 -10.04 -1.89
CA SER A 126 -0.44 -9.29 -2.97
C SER A 126 0.99 -9.83 -3.12
N GLY A 127 1.21 -10.68 -4.12
CA GLY A 127 2.51 -11.31 -4.38
C GLY A 127 2.69 -12.61 -3.61
N SER A 128 2.46 -13.75 -4.26
CA SER A 128 2.98 -15.03 -3.77
C SER A 128 4.45 -15.18 -4.21
N PRO A 129 5.32 -15.81 -3.42
CA PRO A 129 6.70 -16.10 -3.85
C PRO A 129 6.76 -16.87 -5.17
N GLU A 130 5.73 -17.68 -5.46
CA GLU A 130 5.60 -18.43 -6.71
C GLU A 130 5.36 -17.53 -7.93
N THR A 131 4.75 -16.36 -7.76
CA THR A 131 4.61 -15.37 -8.84
C THR A 131 5.93 -14.68 -9.20
N TRP A 132 6.89 -14.63 -8.26
CA TRP A 132 8.25 -14.13 -8.52
C TRP A 132 9.13 -15.15 -9.25
N ALA A 133 9.01 -16.44 -8.91
CA ALA A 133 9.85 -17.49 -9.46
C ALA A 133 9.52 -17.90 -10.92
N LYS A 134 8.35 -17.51 -11.46
CA LYS A 134 7.92 -17.87 -12.82
C LYS A 134 8.16 -16.80 -13.88
N ARG A 135 8.80 -15.68 -13.52
CA ARG A 135 9.12 -14.55 -14.44
C ARG A 135 10.63 -14.21 -14.48
N CYS A 136 11.49 -15.16 -14.13
CA CYS A 136 12.92 -15.13 -14.46
C CYS A 136 13.20 -16.02 -15.66
#